data_AF-A0A9P1F108-F1
#
_entry.id   AF-A0A9P1F108-F1
#
_cell.length_a   1.000
_cell.length_b   1.000
_cell.length_c   1.000
_cell.angle_alpha   90.00
_cell.angle_beta   90.00
_cell.angle_gamma   90.00
#
_symmetry.space_group_name_H-M   'P 1'
#
loop_
_entity.id
_entity.type
_entity.pdbx_description
1 polymer ?
#
loop_
_entity_poly.entity_id
_entity_poly.type
_entity_poly.pdbx_seq_one_letter_code
_entity_poly.pdbx_strand_id
1 'polypeptide(L)'
;MFELNMSDTDSLNIFGVFRFYHKCSPYNCGAPPPFRYFFRAFTVLTIVAQLFRVYWMFWQCGSETFTFGWAESRLYGFIAFESFVITIALARMTSNDSLTRFERNLGALQTLRIHKSRHKKHDNYRILYIRLFIAGIFLFVSFLLTAVYLSSHKLVTFGAEKHSSWYWILDPIIAVLCGYSNLLYLPTHSLLHHALTREFDVFNEEIEEASKGKKLATLPTLRTFGERQVKLFEYANFMTGRMERLMTWAPLFALIALLMGTYIVSEFDKTPKTVYLICLISVTISCFIMSFTLLYPVAFVQEANLSELYNTRIPNFSPFQMTKTASILMNDAQIQQSDDPFVFQCYRIMLDRSMHNRTMNHVLHVFSVTRKNIEKAFFVHSLVIIVMVIVHDFQQGLQVGFGQLAKFVTLIPHAN
;
A
#
# COMPACT_ATOMS: atom_id res chain seq x y z
N MET A 1 15.56 18.57 -16.35
CA MET A 1 16.89 18.65 -15.74
C MET A 1 17.13 20.12 -15.39
N PHE A 2 16.81 20.52 -14.16
CA PHE A 2 17.16 21.83 -13.60
C PHE A 2 17.55 21.56 -12.14
N GLU A 3 18.85 21.53 -11.87
CA GLU A 3 19.38 21.53 -10.51
C GLU A 3 19.29 22.95 -9.96
N LEU A 4 18.27 23.20 -9.16
CA LEU A 4 18.28 24.34 -8.24
C LEU A 4 19.21 23.97 -7.09
N ASN A 5 20.43 24.51 -7.12
CA ASN A 5 21.33 24.57 -5.98
C ASN A 5 20.69 25.47 -4.91
N MET A 6 19.99 24.86 -3.95
CA MET A 6 19.62 25.49 -2.68
C MET A 6 20.46 24.87 -1.57
N SER A 7 21.45 25.63 -1.12
CA SER A 7 22.24 25.39 0.08
C SER A 7 21.38 25.56 1.34
N ASP A 8 21.57 24.65 2.30
CA ASP A 8 21.26 24.76 3.74
C ASP A 8 19.93 25.42 4.14
N THR A 9 18.83 24.71 3.91
CA THR A 9 17.64 24.79 4.77
C THR A 9 17.63 23.57 5.68
N ASP A 10 17.53 23.76 7.00
CA ASP A 10 17.29 22.73 8.01
C ASP A 10 16.47 21.57 7.42
N SER A 11 17.13 20.43 7.20
CA SER A 11 16.56 19.36 6.38
C SER A 11 15.28 18.85 7.03
N LEU A 12 14.13 19.05 6.37
CA LEU A 12 12.85 18.49 6.75
C LEU A 12 12.98 17.00 7.07
N ASN A 13 12.81 16.64 8.33
CA ASN A 13 12.96 15.27 8.79
C ASN A 13 11.60 14.55 8.77
N ILE A 14 11.10 14.26 7.56
CA ILE A 14 9.80 13.64 7.29
C ILE A 14 9.83 12.13 7.52
N PHE A 15 11.01 11.52 7.41
CA PHE A 15 11.17 10.08 7.59
C PHE A 15 11.70 9.72 8.97
N GLY A 16 12.21 10.67 9.76
CA GLY A 16 12.59 10.45 11.16
C GLY A 16 13.47 9.23 11.37
N VAL A 17 13.05 8.37 12.30
CA VAL A 17 13.72 7.10 12.63
C VAL A 17 13.73 6.11 11.44
N PHE A 18 12.75 6.17 10.54
CA PHE A 18 12.73 5.31 9.35
C PHE A 18 13.90 5.59 8.41
N ARG A 19 14.40 6.83 8.35
CA ARG A 19 15.60 7.15 7.56
C ARG A 19 16.84 6.40 8.09
N PHE A 20 16.96 6.29 9.42
CA PHE A 20 18.02 5.50 10.04
C PHE A 20 17.86 4.02 9.73
N TYR A 21 16.63 3.47 9.84
CA TYR A 21 16.36 2.08 9.48
C TYR A 21 16.70 1.76 8.01
N HIS A 22 16.42 2.66 7.07
CA HIS A 22 16.81 2.47 5.67
C HIS A 22 18.32 2.54 5.44
N LYS A 23 19.02 3.47 6.11
CA LYS A 23 20.48 3.61 5.96
C LYS A 23 21.24 2.40 6.51
N CYS A 24 20.80 1.88 7.65
CA CYS A 24 21.42 0.73 8.32
C CYS A 24 20.90 -0.62 7.79
N SER A 25 19.88 -0.60 6.92
CA SER A 25 19.31 -1.81 6.34
C SER A 25 20.27 -2.47 5.34
N PRO A 26 20.33 -3.81 5.30
CA PRO A 26 21.07 -4.55 4.28
C PRO A 26 20.50 -4.39 2.86
N TYR A 27 19.35 -3.72 2.71
CA TYR A 27 18.75 -3.34 1.42
C TYR A 27 19.23 -1.97 0.90
N ASN A 28 20.19 -1.33 1.57
CA ASN A 28 20.73 -0.04 1.15
C ASN A 28 21.67 -0.16 -0.07
N CYS A 29 21.09 -0.24 -1.27
CA CYS A 29 21.83 -0.39 -2.53
C CYS A 29 22.61 0.87 -2.96
N GLY A 30 22.45 1.99 -2.23
CA GLY A 30 23.15 3.27 -2.42
C GLY A 30 24.35 3.48 -1.49
N ALA A 31 24.67 2.51 -0.62
CA ALA A 31 25.80 2.62 0.31
C ALA A 31 27.16 2.83 -0.40
N PRO A 32 28.15 3.46 0.26
CA PRO A 32 29.49 3.60 -0.31
C PRO A 32 30.20 2.24 -0.48
N PRO A 33 31.14 2.11 -1.44
CA PRO A 33 31.99 0.92 -1.55
C PRO A 33 32.83 0.72 -0.28
N PRO A 34 33.07 -0.53 0.19
CA PRO A 34 32.74 -1.81 -0.45
C PRO A 34 31.34 -2.37 -0.10
N PHE A 35 30.65 -1.82 0.91
CA PHE A 35 29.36 -2.33 1.41
C PHE A 35 28.25 -2.35 0.35
N ARG A 36 28.34 -1.48 -0.66
CA ARG A 36 27.42 -1.47 -1.81
C ARG A 36 27.25 -2.83 -2.49
N TYR A 37 28.37 -3.53 -2.72
CA TYR A 37 28.35 -4.82 -3.41
C TYR A 37 27.70 -5.89 -2.55
N PHE A 38 28.01 -5.89 -1.25
CA PHE A 38 27.43 -6.80 -0.28
C PHE A 38 25.91 -6.60 -0.15
N PHE A 39 25.44 -5.36 0.01
CA PHE A 39 24.00 -5.06 0.12
C PHE A 39 23.23 -5.34 -1.17
N ARG A 40 23.84 -5.13 -2.34
CA ARG A 40 23.24 -5.53 -3.62
C ARG A 40 23.13 -7.04 -3.75
N ALA A 41 24.20 -7.77 -3.42
CA ALA A 41 24.18 -9.23 -3.44
C ALA A 41 23.13 -9.78 -2.47
N PHE A 42 23.06 -9.24 -1.25
CA PHE A 42 22.03 -9.59 -0.28
C PHE A 42 20.61 -9.30 -0.80
N THR A 43 20.37 -8.14 -1.39
CA THR A 43 19.06 -7.78 -1.95
C THR A 43 18.64 -8.73 -3.08
N VAL A 44 19.57 -9.07 -3.98
CA VAL A 44 19.33 -10.04 -5.06
C VAL A 44 19.06 -11.43 -4.49
N LEU A 45 19.83 -11.87 -3.48
CA LEU A 45 19.61 -13.14 -2.80
C LEU A 45 18.23 -13.20 -2.16
N THR A 46 17.80 -12.14 -1.46
CA THR A 46 16.45 -12.05 -0.89
C THR A 46 15.38 -12.16 -1.95
N ILE A 47 15.52 -11.43 -3.07
CA ILE A 47 14.57 -11.47 -4.19
C ILE A 47 14.45 -12.90 -4.74
N VAL A 48 15.58 -13.56 -4.99
CA VAL A 48 15.61 -14.95 -5.47
C VAL A 48 14.98 -15.90 -4.44
N ALA A 49 15.27 -15.71 -3.16
CA ALA A 49 14.72 -16.53 -2.08
C ALA A 49 13.18 -16.36 -1.94
N GLN A 50 12.67 -15.15 -2.08
CA GLN A 50 11.22 -14.88 -2.08
C GLN A 50 10.53 -15.53 -3.29
N LEU A 51 11.12 -15.44 -4.49
CA LEU A 51 10.62 -16.13 -5.68
C LEU A 51 10.70 -17.66 -5.54
N PHE A 52 11.75 -18.17 -4.89
CA PHE A 52 11.87 -19.59 -4.60
C PHE A 52 10.77 -20.06 -3.64
N ARG A 53 10.48 -19.29 -2.59
CA ARG A 53 9.36 -19.57 -1.67
C ARG A 53 8.02 -19.56 -2.38
N VAL A 54 7.79 -18.60 -3.29
CA VAL A 54 6.61 -18.56 -4.15
C VAL A 54 6.46 -19.88 -4.91
N TYR A 55 7.49 -20.28 -5.65
CA TYR A 55 7.48 -21.52 -6.43
C TYR A 55 7.18 -22.73 -5.54
N TRP A 56 7.86 -22.82 -4.39
CA TRP A 56 7.70 -23.92 -3.45
C TRP A 56 6.28 -23.99 -2.89
N MET A 57 5.74 -22.88 -2.41
CA MET A 57 4.40 -22.82 -1.82
C MET A 57 3.31 -23.17 -2.84
N PHE A 58 3.44 -22.73 -4.08
CA PHE A 58 2.39 -22.96 -5.08
C PHE A 58 2.45 -24.33 -5.77
N TRP A 59 3.63 -24.92 -5.94
CA TRP A 59 3.81 -26.16 -6.70
C TRP A 59 4.27 -27.36 -5.87
N GLN A 60 5.03 -27.15 -4.78
CA GLN A 60 5.61 -28.25 -3.99
C GLN A 60 4.80 -28.57 -2.73
N CYS A 61 4.17 -27.58 -2.11
CA CYS A 61 3.24 -27.79 -0.99
C CYS A 61 1.82 -28.19 -1.44
N GLY A 62 1.72 -29.00 -2.51
CA GLY A 62 0.46 -29.36 -3.15
C GLY A 62 -0.53 -29.99 -2.18
N SER A 63 -1.75 -29.46 -2.15
CA SER A 63 -2.92 -30.04 -1.48
C SER A 63 -4.12 -29.87 -2.39
N GLU A 64 -5.16 -30.68 -2.20
CA GLU A 64 -6.40 -30.57 -2.98
C GLU A 64 -6.99 -29.17 -2.89
N THR A 65 -7.57 -28.67 -3.99
CA THR A 65 -8.15 -27.32 -4.06
C THR A 65 -9.20 -27.13 -2.99
N PHE A 66 -9.27 -25.93 -2.39
CA PHE A 66 -10.18 -25.59 -1.30
C PHE A 66 -9.97 -26.38 0.00
N THR A 67 -8.87 -27.11 0.17
CA THR A 67 -8.50 -27.65 1.49
C THR A 67 -7.71 -26.63 2.32
N PHE A 68 -7.60 -26.89 3.62
CA PHE A 68 -6.79 -26.08 4.54
C PHE A 68 -5.33 -25.94 4.05
N GLY A 69 -4.66 -27.03 3.66
CA GLY A 69 -3.28 -27.00 3.18
C GLY A 69 -3.10 -26.22 1.88
N TRP A 70 -4.12 -26.26 1.01
CA TRP A 70 -4.14 -25.44 -0.19
C TRP A 70 -4.27 -23.96 0.16
N ALA A 71 -5.23 -23.57 1.00
CA ALA A 71 -5.39 -22.18 1.37
C ALA A 71 -4.16 -21.62 2.10
N GLU A 72 -3.57 -22.41 3.00
CA GLU A 72 -2.38 -22.05 3.76
C GLU A 72 -1.15 -21.85 2.87
N SER A 73 -0.90 -22.77 1.93
CA SER A 73 0.21 -22.63 0.98
C SER A 73 0.02 -21.42 0.07
N ARG A 74 -1.22 -21.17 -0.41
CA ARG A 74 -1.55 -19.98 -1.22
C ARG A 74 -1.35 -18.69 -0.42
N LEU A 75 -1.77 -18.64 0.85
CA LEU A 75 -1.54 -17.49 1.74
C LEU A 75 -0.05 -17.12 1.77
N TYR A 76 0.83 -18.05 2.13
CA TYR A 76 2.27 -17.78 2.23
C TYR A 76 2.93 -17.51 0.88
N GLY A 77 2.46 -18.15 -0.19
CA GLY A 77 2.92 -17.89 -1.56
C GLY A 77 2.60 -16.47 -2.02
N PHE A 78 1.38 -15.99 -1.80
CA PHE A 78 1.00 -14.63 -2.18
C PHE A 78 1.69 -13.55 -1.34
N ILE A 79 1.89 -13.78 -0.04
CA ILE A 79 2.70 -12.89 0.79
C ILE A 79 4.14 -12.80 0.24
N ALA A 80 4.73 -13.93 -0.15
CA ALA A 80 6.08 -13.94 -0.71
C ALA A 80 6.17 -13.17 -2.04
N PHE A 81 5.16 -13.29 -2.91
CA PHE A 81 5.06 -12.50 -4.13
C PHE A 81 4.95 -10.99 -3.86
N GLU A 82 4.09 -10.61 -2.91
CA GLU A 82 3.94 -9.22 -2.48
C GLU A 82 5.26 -8.65 -1.96
N SER A 83 5.93 -9.41 -1.08
CA SER A 83 7.20 -9.02 -0.48
C SER A 83 8.33 -8.93 -1.51
N PHE A 84 8.29 -9.76 -2.56
CA PHE A 84 9.19 -9.67 -3.71
C PHE A 84 9.04 -8.34 -4.44
N VAL A 85 7.82 -7.92 -4.77
CA VAL A 85 7.59 -6.64 -5.45
C VAL A 85 8.03 -5.48 -4.55
N ILE A 86 7.73 -5.56 -3.25
CA ILE A 86 8.18 -4.56 -2.27
C ILE A 86 9.69 -4.48 -2.16
N THR A 87 10.39 -5.62 -2.16
CA THR A 87 11.86 -5.65 -2.05
C THR A 87 12.52 -4.99 -3.27
N ILE A 88 11.95 -5.16 -4.46
CA ILE A 88 12.39 -4.43 -5.66
C ILE A 88 12.14 -2.93 -5.50
N ALA A 89 10.97 -2.53 -5.01
CA ALA A 89 10.65 -1.12 -4.78
C ALA A 89 11.59 -0.49 -3.74
N LEU A 90 11.90 -1.22 -2.67
CA LEU A 90 12.86 -0.85 -1.63
C LEU A 90 14.26 -0.64 -2.22
N ALA A 91 14.75 -1.59 -3.02
CA ALA A 91 16.05 -1.50 -3.68
C ALA A 91 16.16 -0.27 -4.60
N ARG A 92 15.08 0.04 -5.34
CA ARG A 92 15.00 1.25 -6.19
C ARG A 92 14.94 2.53 -5.36
N MET A 93 14.30 2.48 -4.19
CA MET A 93 14.18 3.62 -3.29
C MET A 93 15.53 3.99 -2.66
N THR A 94 16.32 2.98 -2.25
CA THR A 94 17.63 3.17 -1.62
C THR A 94 18.76 3.43 -2.62
N SER A 95 18.70 2.89 -3.84
CA SER A 95 19.75 3.08 -4.85
C SER A 95 19.80 4.48 -5.47
N ASN A 96 18.68 5.20 -5.50
CA ASN A 96 18.55 6.50 -6.18
C ASN A 96 18.46 7.69 -5.21
N ASP A 97 18.72 7.49 -3.92
CA ASP A 97 18.51 8.48 -2.85
C ASP A 97 17.12 9.14 -2.92
N SER A 98 16.09 8.36 -3.29
CA SER A 98 14.79 8.93 -3.64
C SER A 98 14.12 9.61 -2.45
N LEU A 99 14.39 9.16 -1.22
CA LEU A 99 13.87 9.77 0.01
C LEU A 99 14.43 11.17 0.22
N THR A 100 15.74 11.36 0.03
CA THR A 100 16.36 12.68 0.16
C THR A 100 15.95 13.61 -0.96
N ARG A 101 15.79 13.10 -2.19
CA ARG A 101 15.19 13.89 -3.28
C ARG A 101 13.77 14.32 -2.94
N PHE A 102 12.96 13.42 -2.36
CA PHE A 102 11.60 13.77 -1.93
C PHE A 102 11.59 14.84 -0.83
N GLU A 103 12.42 14.71 0.22
CA GLU A 103 12.53 15.72 1.28
C GLU A 103 12.91 17.10 0.72
N ARG A 104 13.89 17.15 -0.20
CA ARG A 104 14.29 18.41 -0.86
C ARG A 104 13.17 19.00 -1.70
N ASN A 105 12.49 18.17 -2.48
CA ASN A 105 11.39 18.59 -3.35
C ASN A 105 10.19 19.10 -2.54
N LEU A 106 9.85 18.43 -1.42
CA LEU A 106 8.82 18.88 -0.51
C LEU A 106 9.24 20.17 0.21
N GLY A 107 10.50 20.26 0.65
CA GLY A 107 11.05 21.50 1.22
C GLY A 107 10.93 22.68 0.25
N ALA A 108 11.26 22.48 -1.02
CA ALA A 108 11.07 23.48 -2.06
C ALA A 108 9.59 23.89 -2.22
N LEU A 109 8.64 22.95 -2.17
CA LEU A 109 7.20 23.26 -2.15
C LEU A 109 6.80 24.06 -0.90
N GLN A 110 7.33 23.70 0.26
CA GLN A 110 7.03 24.40 1.52
C GLN A 110 7.57 25.83 1.55
N THR A 111 8.66 26.11 0.82
CA THR A 111 9.16 27.49 0.69
C THR A 111 8.17 28.42 -0.02
N LEU A 112 7.27 27.86 -0.83
CA LEU A 112 6.22 28.57 -1.57
C LEU A 112 4.92 28.77 -0.75
N ARG A 113 4.88 28.30 0.51
CA ARG A 113 3.76 28.57 1.42
C ARG A 113 3.71 30.06 1.79
N ILE A 114 2.52 30.63 1.82
CA ILE A 114 2.31 32.04 2.15
C ILE A 114 2.49 32.26 3.66
N HIS A 115 2.06 31.30 4.49
CA HIS A 115 2.11 31.41 5.95
C HIS A 115 2.94 30.29 6.60
N LYS A 116 4.27 30.38 6.52
CA LYS A 116 5.22 29.36 7.04
C LYS A 116 5.04 28.99 8.52
N SER A 117 4.71 29.95 9.38
CA SER A 117 4.62 29.74 10.84
C SER A 117 3.28 29.13 11.30
N ARG A 118 2.23 29.22 10.49
CA ARG A 118 0.84 28.88 10.88
C ARG A 118 0.52 27.39 10.73
N HIS A 119 1.14 26.71 9.77
CA HIS A 119 0.83 25.31 9.45
C HIS A 119 1.74 24.28 10.16
N LYS A 120 2.43 24.68 11.24
CA LYS A 120 3.28 23.78 12.06
C LYS A 120 2.58 22.49 12.53
N LYS A 121 1.25 22.50 12.65
CA LYS A 121 0.45 21.31 13.00
C LYS A 121 0.46 20.25 11.89
N HIS A 122 0.42 20.67 10.64
CA HIS A 122 0.49 19.77 9.47
C HIS A 122 1.90 19.17 9.31
N ASP A 123 2.92 19.90 9.76
CA ASP A 123 4.31 19.43 9.76
C ASP A 123 4.65 18.51 10.95
N ASN A 124 3.70 18.24 11.85
CA ASN A 124 3.90 17.30 12.95
C ASN A 124 3.53 15.86 12.52
N TYR A 125 4.55 15.02 12.36
CA TYR A 125 4.41 13.61 11.95
C TYR A 125 4.36 12.62 13.11
N ARG A 126 4.47 13.06 14.36
CA ARG A 126 4.66 12.19 15.54
C ARG A 126 3.57 11.12 15.71
N ILE A 127 2.30 11.50 15.59
CA ILE A 127 1.17 10.56 15.73
C ILE A 127 1.18 9.53 14.60
N LEU A 128 1.50 9.97 13.38
CA LEU A 128 1.56 9.10 12.21
C LEU A 128 2.74 8.12 12.34
N TYR A 129 3.91 8.57 12.80
CA TYR A 129 5.05 7.69 13.09
C TYR A 129 4.71 6.61 14.09
N ILE A 130 4.08 6.96 15.22
CA ILE A 130 3.73 5.98 16.26
C ILE A 130 2.77 4.92 15.69
N ARG A 131 1.73 5.35 14.95
CA ARG A 131 0.77 4.42 14.34
C ARG A 131 1.43 3.47 13.33
N LEU A 132 2.27 4.00 12.43
CA LEU A 132 2.96 3.21 11.42
C LEU A 132 4.02 2.28 12.03
N PHE A 133 4.68 2.72 13.10
CA PHE A 133 5.66 1.92 13.83
C PHE A 133 4.99 0.75 14.56
N ILE A 134 3.87 0.99 15.26
CA ILE A 134 3.09 -0.07 15.91
C ILE A 134 2.59 -1.08 14.87
N ALA A 135 2.02 -0.61 13.76
CA ALA A 135 1.54 -1.47 12.69
C ALA A 135 2.66 -2.29 12.04
N GLY A 136 3.82 -1.67 11.79
CA GLY A 136 5.00 -2.34 11.24
C GLY A 136 5.58 -3.40 12.18
N ILE A 137 5.71 -3.10 13.48
CA ILE A 137 6.16 -4.06 14.49
C ILE A 137 5.19 -5.22 14.58
N PHE A 138 3.89 -4.94 14.67
CA PHE A 138 2.87 -5.99 14.74
C PHE A 138 3.02 -6.96 13.57
N LEU A 139 3.10 -6.44 12.35
CA LEU A 139 3.32 -7.22 11.14
C LEU A 139 4.58 -8.08 11.22
N PHE A 140 5.72 -7.49 11.62
CA PHE A 140 6.97 -8.21 11.74
C PHE A 140 6.91 -9.34 12.78
N VAL A 141 6.29 -9.06 13.93
CA VAL A 141 6.10 -10.04 15.01
C VAL A 141 5.17 -11.17 14.56
N SER A 142 4.10 -10.89 13.81
CA SER A 142 3.21 -11.91 13.25
C SER A 142 3.96 -12.89 12.33
N PHE A 143 4.83 -12.37 11.46
CA PHE A 143 5.68 -13.20 10.60
C PHE A 143 6.68 -14.02 11.40
N LEU A 144 7.33 -13.41 12.39
CA LEU A 144 8.31 -14.07 13.24
C LEU A 144 7.66 -15.20 14.06
N LEU A 145 6.52 -14.94 14.70
CA LEU A 145 5.80 -15.94 15.51
C LEU A 145 5.39 -17.14 14.66
N THR A 146 4.87 -16.89 13.47
CA THR A 146 4.46 -17.94 12.53
C THR A 146 5.65 -18.76 12.06
N ALA A 147 6.75 -18.09 11.70
CA ALA A 147 8.00 -18.75 11.29
C ALA A 147 8.60 -19.62 12.41
N VAL A 148 8.65 -19.10 13.64
CA VAL A 148 9.16 -19.82 14.82
C VAL A 148 8.28 -21.02 15.14
N TYR A 149 6.95 -20.87 15.06
CA TYR A 149 6.01 -21.95 15.32
C TYR A 149 6.22 -23.11 14.34
N LEU A 150 6.25 -22.81 13.04
CA LEU A 150 6.45 -23.79 11.97
C LEU A 150 7.82 -24.48 12.08
N SER A 151 8.88 -23.70 12.32
CA SER A 151 10.24 -24.22 12.51
C SER A 151 10.35 -25.13 13.73
N SER A 152 9.71 -24.80 14.86
CA SER A 152 9.77 -25.60 16.09
C SER A 152 9.10 -26.97 15.92
N HIS A 153 8.11 -27.06 15.04
CA HIS A 153 7.41 -28.30 14.72
C HIS A 153 7.99 -29.04 13.50
N LYS A 154 9.08 -28.51 12.90
CA LYS A 154 9.68 -29.03 11.65
C LYS A 154 8.67 -29.15 10.52
N LEU A 155 7.75 -28.18 10.44
CA LEU A 155 6.71 -28.10 9.42
C LEU A 155 6.98 -26.92 8.49
N VAL A 156 6.63 -27.10 7.22
CA VAL A 156 6.66 -26.03 6.21
C VAL A 156 5.29 -25.36 6.14
N THR A 157 4.24 -26.18 6.10
CA THR A 157 2.83 -25.83 6.25
C THR A 157 2.20 -26.89 7.14
N PHE A 158 1.16 -26.53 7.90
CA PHE A 158 0.47 -27.47 8.77
C PHE A 158 -0.40 -28.45 7.98
N GLY A 159 -0.93 -28.03 6.83
CA GLY A 159 -1.86 -28.82 6.01
C GLY A 159 -1.25 -29.64 4.87
N ALA A 160 0.06 -29.61 4.63
CA ALA A 160 0.68 -30.40 3.55
C ALA A 160 1.29 -31.72 4.04
N GLU A 161 1.23 -32.75 3.21
CA GLU A 161 1.96 -34.00 3.42
C GLU A 161 3.48 -33.74 3.40
N LYS A 162 4.19 -34.34 4.37
CA LYS A 162 5.62 -34.07 4.63
C LYS A 162 6.50 -34.39 3.42
N HIS A 163 7.01 -33.38 2.72
CA HIS A 163 7.81 -33.62 1.51
C HIS A 163 9.19 -32.93 1.40
N SER A 164 9.81 -32.40 2.46
CA SER A 164 11.24 -32.06 2.37
C SER A 164 11.97 -32.00 3.71
N SER A 165 13.10 -32.73 3.79
CA SER A 165 13.95 -32.80 4.99
C SER A 165 14.72 -31.51 5.30
N TRP A 166 14.83 -30.57 4.35
CA TRP A 166 15.70 -29.38 4.50
C TRP A 166 14.94 -28.05 4.40
N TYR A 167 13.82 -28.00 3.67
CA TYR A 167 13.13 -26.74 3.38
C TYR A 167 12.49 -26.11 4.64
N TRP A 168 12.16 -26.91 5.66
CA TRP A 168 11.66 -26.40 6.95
C TRP A 168 12.66 -25.48 7.69
N ILE A 169 13.95 -25.53 7.35
CA ILE A 169 14.99 -24.62 7.87
C ILE A 169 15.04 -23.33 7.06
N LEU A 170 14.93 -23.44 5.73
CA LEU A 170 15.02 -22.29 4.82
C LEU A 170 13.76 -21.41 4.89
N ASP A 171 12.58 -22.01 4.98
CA ASP A 171 11.31 -21.30 4.98
C ASP A 171 11.21 -20.20 6.06
N PRO A 172 11.49 -20.45 7.36
CA PRO A 172 11.38 -19.41 8.38
C PRO A 172 12.33 -18.24 8.13
N ILE A 173 13.52 -18.48 7.56
CA ILE A 173 14.46 -17.42 7.18
C ILE A 173 13.82 -16.53 6.11
N ILE A 174 13.23 -17.12 5.07
CA ILE A 174 12.57 -16.35 4.00
C ILE A 174 11.35 -15.61 4.55
N ALA A 175 10.55 -16.21 5.45
CA ALA A 175 9.40 -15.55 6.08
C ALA A 175 9.84 -14.28 6.85
N VAL A 176 10.92 -14.38 7.62
CA VAL A 176 11.49 -13.23 8.35
C VAL A 176 11.99 -12.17 7.37
N LEU A 177 12.60 -12.55 6.25
CA LEU A 177 13.02 -11.60 5.22
C LEU A 177 11.82 -10.88 4.56
N CYS A 178 10.71 -11.59 4.32
CA CYS A 178 9.45 -10.99 3.85
C CYS A 178 8.93 -9.95 4.86
N GLY A 179 8.82 -10.34 6.14
CA GLY A 179 8.37 -9.45 7.21
C GLY A 179 9.28 -8.24 7.37
N TYR A 180 10.60 -8.43 7.29
CA TYR A 180 11.58 -7.35 7.42
C TYR A 180 11.53 -6.35 6.26
N SER A 181 11.32 -6.84 5.03
CA SER A 181 11.16 -5.99 3.84
C SER A 181 9.91 -5.11 3.96
N ASN A 182 8.80 -5.71 4.42
CA ASN A 182 7.55 -5.01 4.69
C ASN A 182 7.67 -3.98 5.83
N LEU A 183 8.37 -4.30 6.91
CA LEU A 183 8.64 -3.40 8.04
C LEU A 183 9.36 -2.12 7.59
N LEU A 184 10.29 -2.23 6.64
CA LEU A 184 11.03 -1.07 6.13
C LEU A 184 10.23 -0.26 5.11
N TYR A 185 9.56 -0.94 4.18
CA TYR A 185 8.93 -0.28 3.04
C TYR A 185 7.60 0.38 3.39
N LEU A 186 6.67 -0.34 4.03
CA LEU A 186 5.29 0.11 4.21
C LEU A 186 5.15 1.42 5.00
N PRO A 187 5.85 1.62 6.14
CA PRO A 187 5.79 2.89 6.86
C PRO A 187 6.30 4.05 6.00
N THR A 188 7.37 3.81 5.24
CA THR A 188 8.01 4.84 4.41
C THR A 188 7.13 5.24 3.23
N HIS A 189 6.51 4.25 2.59
CA HIS A 189 5.50 4.44 1.55
C HIS A 189 4.33 5.28 2.07
N SER A 190 3.79 4.92 3.23
CA SER A 190 2.67 5.65 3.84
C SER A 190 3.02 7.10 4.18
N LEU A 191 4.20 7.33 4.79
CA LEU A 191 4.69 8.67 5.10
C LEU A 191 4.87 9.54 3.85
N LEU A 192 5.43 8.98 2.79
CA LEU A 192 5.65 9.67 1.51
C LEU A 192 4.34 10.23 0.95
N HIS A 193 3.31 9.40 0.90
CA HIS A 193 2.01 9.80 0.36
C HIS A 193 1.24 10.74 1.31
N HIS A 194 1.25 10.48 2.62
CA HIS A 194 0.62 11.38 3.58
C HIS A 194 1.27 12.76 3.64
N ALA A 195 2.59 12.86 3.48
CA ALA A 195 3.28 14.15 3.42
C ALA A 195 2.81 14.97 2.22
N LEU A 196 2.66 14.34 1.06
CA LEU A 196 2.13 15.00 -0.14
C LEU A 196 0.65 15.41 0.02
N THR A 197 -0.19 14.54 0.57
CA THR A 197 -1.60 14.86 0.87
C THR A 197 -1.72 16.06 1.82
N ARG A 198 -0.88 16.15 2.84
CA ARG A 198 -0.89 17.29 3.77
C ARG A 198 -0.50 18.60 3.10
N GLU A 199 0.41 18.58 2.12
CA GLU A 199 0.70 19.80 1.34
C GLU A 199 -0.49 20.26 0.51
N PHE A 200 -1.28 19.33 -0.01
CA PHE A 200 -2.54 19.66 -0.67
C PHE A 200 -3.56 20.25 0.29
N ASP A 201 -3.68 19.73 1.52
CA ASP A 201 -4.53 20.32 2.56
C ASP A 201 -4.13 21.76 2.87
N VAL A 202 -2.83 22.00 3.11
CA VAL A 202 -2.31 23.35 3.40
C VAL A 202 -2.56 24.30 2.24
N PHE A 203 -2.32 23.86 1.00
CA PHE A 203 -2.60 24.66 -0.19
C PHE A 203 -4.08 25.07 -0.27
N ASN A 204 -4.99 24.13 0.04
CA ASN A 204 -6.43 24.40 0.03
C ASN A 204 -6.89 25.29 1.17
N GLU A 205 -6.31 25.17 2.36
CA GLU A 205 -6.56 26.08 3.47
C GLU A 205 -6.13 27.51 3.10
N GLU A 206 -4.92 27.67 2.55
CA GLU A 206 -4.39 28.99 2.18
C GLU A 206 -5.19 29.66 1.05
N ILE A 207 -5.61 28.91 0.02
CA ILE A 207 -6.43 29.47 -1.07
C ILE A 207 -7.85 29.82 -0.61
N GLU A 208 -8.44 29.03 0.30
CA GLU A 208 -9.76 29.33 0.88
C GLU A 208 -9.71 30.60 1.72
N GLU A 209 -8.66 30.78 2.52
CA GLU A 209 -8.45 32.01 3.29
C GLU A 209 -8.19 33.22 2.40
N ALA A 210 -7.41 33.05 1.33
CA ALA A 210 -7.18 34.11 0.35
C ALA A 210 -8.46 34.53 -0.38
N SER A 211 -9.36 33.57 -0.67
CA SER A 211 -10.69 33.83 -1.24
C SER A 211 -11.55 34.64 -0.27
N LYS A 212 -11.68 34.19 1.00
CA LYS A 212 -12.43 34.91 2.05
C LYS A 212 -11.88 36.32 2.28
N GLY A 213 -10.55 36.47 2.22
CA GLY A 213 -9.85 37.74 2.36
C GLY A 213 -9.85 38.62 1.11
N LYS A 214 -10.53 38.21 0.02
CA LYS A 214 -10.59 38.95 -1.25
C LYS A 214 -9.23 39.21 -1.92
N LYS A 215 -8.21 38.44 -1.54
CA LYS A 215 -6.82 38.61 -2.01
C LYS A 215 -6.58 37.91 -3.35
N LEU A 216 -7.48 37.02 -3.77
CA LEU A 216 -7.36 36.28 -5.02
C LEU A 216 -7.65 37.12 -6.28
N ALA A 217 -8.34 38.25 -6.13
CA ALA A 217 -8.53 39.21 -7.23
C ALA A 217 -7.23 39.96 -7.60
N THR A 218 -6.17 39.80 -6.81
CA THR A 218 -4.85 40.40 -7.07
C THR A 218 -3.99 39.44 -7.89
N LEU A 219 -3.59 39.85 -9.10
CA LEU A 219 -2.80 39.03 -10.03
C LEU A 219 -1.53 38.41 -9.41
N PRO A 220 -0.67 39.15 -8.68
CA PRO A 220 0.50 38.57 -8.01
C PRO A 220 0.18 37.40 -7.07
N THR A 221 -0.90 37.52 -6.29
CA THR A 221 -1.33 36.48 -5.33
C THR A 221 -1.81 35.24 -6.08
N LEU A 222 -2.68 35.42 -7.07
CA LEU A 222 -3.24 34.33 -7.87
C LEU A 222 -2.15 33.59 -8.66
N ARG A 223 -1.20 34.33 -9.24
CA ARG A 223 -0.06 33.75 -9.95
C ARG A 223 0.82 32.90 -9.04
N THR A 224 1.08 33.35 -7.82
CA THR A 224 1.85 32.59 -6.81
C THR A 224 1.17 31.26 -6.47
N PHE A 225 -0.16 31.27 -6.29
CA PHE A 225 -0.93 30.04 -6.11
C PHE A 225 -0.88 29.15 -7.35
N GLY A 226 -1.00 29.71 -8.56
CA GLY A 226 -0.90 28.97 -9.82
C GLY A 226 0.45 28.28 -10.02
N GLU A 227 1.56 28.96 -9.69
CA GLU A 227 2.91 28.39 -9.77
C GLU A 227 3.12 27.24 -8.77
N ARG A 228 2.61 27.40 -7.54
CA ARG A 228 2.66 26.32 -6.53
C ARG A 228 1.79 25.13 -6.94
N GLN A 229 0.61 25.39 -7.50
CA GLN A 229 -0.31 24.36 -7.97
C GLN A 229 0.34 23.48 -9.06
N VAL A 230 1.04 24.09 -10.03
CA VAL A 230 1.78 23.35 -11.07
C VAL A 230 2.82 22.44 -10.45
N LYS A 231 3.65 22.96 -9.55
CA LYS A 231 4.68 22.14 -8.89
C LYS A 231 4.08 20.99 -8.10
N LEU A 232 2.98 21.22 -7.36
CA LEU A 232 2.28 20.17 -6.66
C LEU A 232 1.78 19.06 -7.60
N PHE A 233 1.24 19.43 -8.76
CA PHE A 233 0.80 18.48 -9.77
C PHE A 233 1.95 17.69 -10.39
N GLU A 234 3.05 18.36 -10.75
CA GLU A 234 4.24 17.70 -11.29
C GLU A 234 4.76 16.65 -10.30
N TYR A 235 4.83 16.98 -9.01
CA TYR A 235 5.27 16.03 -7.99
C TYR A 235 4.29 14.87 -7.77
N ALA A 236 3.00 15.14 -7.70
CA ALA A 236 1.98 14.10 -7.57
C ALA A 236 1.97 13.15 -8.78
N ASN A 237 2.04 13.69 -9.99
CA ASN A 237 2.07 12.92 -11.24
C ASN A 237 3.35 12.08 -11.34
N PHE A 238 4.51 12.67 -11.02
CA PHE A 238 5.79 11.97 -10.99
C PHE A 238 5.79 10.80 -9.98
N MET A 239 5.26 11.02 -8.77
CA MET A 239 5.15 9.97 -7.78
C MET A 239 4.21 8.85 -8.21
N THR A 240 3.03 9.20 -8.74
CA THR A 240 2.06 8.25 -9.28
C THR A 240 2.69 7.38 -10.35
N GLY A 241 3.29 7.98 -11.39
CA GLY A 241 3.95 7.24 -12.48
C GLY A 241 5.11 6.35 -12.01
N ARG A 242 5.89 6.79 -11.01
CA ARG A 242 6.97 5.95 -10.44
C ARG A 242 6.42 4.69 -9.74
N MET A 243 5.25 4.78 -9.15
CA MET A 243 4.63 3.72 -8.35
C MET A 243 3.69 2.82 -9.16
N GLU A 244 3.41 3.12 -10.42
CA GLU A 244 2.47 2.37 -11.27
C GLU A 244 2.73 0.86 -11.20
N ARG A 245 3.95 0.41 -11.52
CA ARG A 245 4.29 -1.04 -11.52
C ARG A 245 4.15 -1.69 -10.15
N LEU A 246 4.43 -0.96 -9.07
CA LEU A 246 4.24 -1.48 -7.71
C LEU A 246 2.74 -1.64 -7.42
N MET A 247 1.97 -0.61 -7.73
CA MET A 247 0.53 -0.55 -7.48
C MET A 247 -0.26 -1.54 -8.35
N THR A 248 0.27 -1.94 -9.50
CA THR A 248 -0.33 -2.99 -10.32
C THR A 248 -0.31 -4.35 -9.62
N TRP A 249 0.79 -4.70 -8.94
CA TRP A 249 1.06 -6.08 -8.49
C TRP A 249 1.00 -6.27 -6.97
N ALA A 250 1.63 -5.40 -6.17
CA ALA A 250 1.72 -5.62 -4.73
C ALA A 250 0.36 -5.62 -4.02
N PRO A 251 -0.55 -4.66 -4.28
CA PRO A 251 -1.88 -4.68 -3.66
C PRO A 251 -2.72 -5.90 -4.04
N LEU A 252 -2.58 -6.39 -5.27
CA LEU A 252 -3.27 -7.60 -5.72
C LEU A 252 -2.84 -8.80 -4.87
N PHE A 253 -1.52 -9.03 -4.76
CA PHE A 253 -1.01 -10.16 -3.99
C PHE A 253 -1.32 -10.04 -2.50
N ALA A 254 -1.30 -8.82 -1.94
CA ALA A 254 -1.75 -8.58 -0.57
C ALA A 254 -3.24 -8.92 -0.36
N LEU A 255 -4.11 -8.53 -1.30
CA LEU A 255 -5.54 -8.82 -1.25
C LEU A 255 -5.82 -10.32 -1.42
N ILE A 256 -5.15 -11.01 -2.34
CA ILE A 256 -5.34 -12.46 -2.49
C ILE A 256 -4.78 -13.22 -1.27
N ALA A 257 -3.65 -12.78 -0.71
CA ALA A 257 -3.16 -13.31 0.56
C ALA A 257 -4.20 -13.12 1.68
N LEU A 258 -4.76 -11.91 1.81
CA LEU A 258 -5.85 -11.65 2.75
C LEU A 258 -7.03 -12.58 2.52
N LEU A 259 -7.37 -12.89 1.27
CA LEU A 259 -8.52 -13.74 0.90
C LEU A 259 -8.32 -15.15 1.44
N MET A 260 -7.13 -15.71 1.21
CA MET A 260 -6.75 -17.02 1.70
C MET A 260 -6.72 -17.05 3.24
N GLY A 261 -6.16 -16.03 3.89
CA GLY A 261 -6.13 -15.93 5.35
C GLY A 261 -7.53 -15.87 5.97
N THR A 262 -8.42 -15.05 5.41
CA THR A 262 -9.81 -14.99 5.87
C THR A 262 -10.57 -16.29 5.63
N TYR A 263 -10.36 -16.94 4.48
CA TYR A 263 -10.98 -18.23 4.20
C TYR A 263 -10.55 -19.30 5.22
N ILE A 264 -9.25 -19.34 5.57
CA ILE A 264 -8.74 -20.23 6.62
C ILE A 264 -9.41 -19.97 7.97
N VAL A 265 -9.48 -18.70 8.38
CA VAL A 265 -10.06 -18.33 9.68
C VAL A 265 -11.57 -18.59 9.74
N SER A 266 -12.27 -18.46 8.61
CA SER A 266 -13.71 -18.66 8.53
C SER A 266 -14.12 -20.13 8.51
N GLU A 267 -13.42 -20.97 7.74
CA GLU A 267 -13.84 -22.35 7.47
C GLU A 267 -13.11 -23.39 8.33
N PHE A 268 -11.84 -23.16 8.63
CA PHE A 268 -10.96 -24.17 9.24
C PHE A 268 -10.57 -23.81 10.66
N ASP A 269 -11.46 -23.19 11.44
CA ASP A 269 -11.21 -22.75 12.81
C ASP A 269 -10.83 -23.92 13.76
N LYS A 270 -11.33 -25.12 13.49
CA LYS A 270 -11.12 -26.34 14.29
C LYS A 270 -9.98 -27.24 13.79
N THR A 271 -9.45 -27.01 12.60
CA THR A 271 -8.42 -27.87 12.00
C THR A 271 -7.02 -27.67 12.61
N PRO A 272 -6.49 -26.43 12.75
CA PRO A 272 -5.17 -26.21 13.33
C PRO A 272 -5.21 -26.24 14.86
N LYS A 273 -4.04 -26.52 15.47
CA LYS A 273 -3.87 -26.34 16.92
C LYS A 273 -4.12 -24.88 17.31
N THR A 274 -4.69 -24.64 18.49
CA THR A 274 -5.08 -23.31 18.98
C THR A 274 -3.97 -22.26 18.88
N VAL A 275 -2.73 -22.63 19.20
CA VAL A 275 -1.57 -21.71 19.11
C VAL A 275 -1.28 -21.31 17.67
N TYR A 276 -1.43 -22.25 16.72
CA TYR A 276 -1.22 -21.96 15.30
C TYR A 276 -2.35 -21.12 14.72
N LEU A 277 -3.60 -21.37 15.13
CA LEU A 277 -4.74 -20.54 14.76
C LEU A 277 -4.53 -19.07 15.14
N ILE A 278 -4.02 -18.80 16.34
CA ILE A 278 -3.69 -17.43 16.79
C ILE A 278 -2.63 -16.79 15.86
N CYS A 279 -1.62 -17.56 15.43
CA CYS A 279 -0.62 -17.08 14.47
C CYS A 279 -1.24 -16.76 13.11
N LEU A 280 -2.11 -17.63 12.59
CA LEU A 280 -2.82 -17.43 11.32
C LEU A 280 -3.75 -16.21 11.36
N ILE A 281 -4.47 -16.00 12.46
CA ILE A 281 -5.27 -14.78 12.67
C ILE A 281 -4.37 -13.55 12.65
N SER A 282 -3.22 -13.60 13.33
CA SER A 282 -2.25 -12.50 13.36
C SER A 282 -1.67 -12.18 11.97
N VAL A 283 -1.36 -13.20 11.16
CA VAL A 283 -0.92 -13.04 9.77
C VAL A 283 -2.05 -12.49 8.89
N THR A 284 -3.29 -12.90 9.12
CA THR A 284 -4.46 -12.38 8.37
C THR A 284 -4.67 -10.90 8.66
N ILE A 285 -4.59 -10.48 9.93
CA ILE A 285 -4.61 -9.07 10.32
C ILE A 285 -3.43 -8.32 9.69
N SER A 286 -2.25 -8.95 9.60
CA SER A 286 -1.11 -8.37 8.92
C SER A 286 -1.37 -8.15 7.42
N CYS A 287 -2.00 -9.11 6.73
CA CYS A 287 -2.40 -8.96 5.32
C CYS A 287 -3.40 -7.82 5.10
N PHE A 288 -4.30 -7.62 6.07
CA PHE A 288 -5.20 -6.47 6.07
C PHE A 288 -4.40 -5.16 6.21
N ILE A 289 -3.48 -5.07 7.17
CA ILE A 289 -2.59 -3.90 7.35
C ILE A 289 -1.76 -3.62 6.10
N MET A 290 -1.20 -4.64 5.44
CA MET A 290 -0.44 -4.52 4.19
C MET A 290 -1.32 -3.90 3.10
N SER A 291 -2.49 -4.48 2.87
CA SER A 291 -3.46 -4.01 1.86
C SER A 291 -3.88 -2.56 2.11
N PHE A 292 -4.18 -2.21 3.37
CA PHE A 292 -4.55 -0.85 3.75
C PHE A 292 -3.40 0.15 3.54
N THR A 293 -2.19 -0.21 3.95
CA THR A 293 -1.02 0.69 3.90
C THR A 293 -0.52 0.90 2.46
N LEU A 294 -0.77 -0.06 1.56
CA LEU A 294 -0.48 0.07 0.13
C LEU A 294 -1.53 0.92 -0.60
N LEU A 295 -2.82 0.72 -0.32
CA LEU A 295 -3.90 1.32 -1.11
C LEU A 295 -4.35 2.70 -0.61
N TYR A 296 -4.60 2.88 0.69
CA TYR A 296 -5.22 4.12 1.19
C TYR A 296 -4.34 5.38 1.06
N PRO A 297 -3.04 5.37 1.40
CA PRO A 297 -2.21 6.56 1.24
C PRO A 297 -2.17 7.05 -0.22
N VAL A 298 -2.10 6.12 -1.17
CA VAL A 298 -2.11 6.42 -2.61
C VAL A 298 -3.48 6.96 -3.03
N ALA A 299 -4.56 6.35 -2.57
CA ALA A 299 -5.91 6.85 -2.83
C ALA A 299 -6.10 8.27 -2.31
N PHE A 300 -5.56 8.64 -1.14
CA PHE A 300 -5.67 10.02 -0.65
C PHE A 300 -4.96 11.03 -1.55
N VAL A 301 -3.81 10.68 -2.12
CA VAL A 301 -3.13 11.55 -3.10
C VAL A 301 -3.89 11.61 -4.43
N GLN A 302 -4.46 10.49 -4.87
CA GLN A 302 -5.18 10.41 -6.16
C GLN A 302 -6.58 11.00 -6.09
N GLU A 303 -7.24 10.93 -4.95
CA GLU A 303 -8.49 11.61 -4.64
C GLU A 303 -8.27 13.10 -4.39
N ALA A 304 -7.07 13.51 -3.97
CA ALA A 304 -6.68 14.90 -4.15
C ALA A 304 -6.77 15.26 -5.64
N ASN A 305 -6.20 14.46 -6.55
CA ASN A 305 -6.19 14.69 -8.02
C ASN A 305 -7.52 14.52 -8.77
N LEU A 306 -8.56 13.98 -8.13
CA LEU A 306 -9.77 13.58 -8.84
C LEU A 306 -10.85 14.66 -8.80
N SER A 307 -11.13 15.22 -9.98
CA SER A 307 -12.40 15.84 -10.31
C SER A 307 -13.38 14.76 -10.73
N GLU A 308 -14.15 14.27 -9.76
CA GLU A 308 -15.37 13.54 -10.06
C GLU A 308 -16.52 14.10 -9.23
N LEU A 309 -17.47 14.64 -9.98
CA LEU A 309 -18.73 15.24 -9.61
C LEU A 309 -19.51 14.32 -8.65
N TYR A 310 -19.42 14.49 -7.32
CA TYR A 310 -20.45 13.96 -6.42
C TYR A 310 -20.48 14.63 -5.04
N ASN A 311 -21.67 15.15 -4.73
CA ASN A 311 -22.10 15.61 -3.42
C ASN A 311 -22.32 14.38 -2.52
N THR A 312 -21.48 14.17 -1.50
CA THR A 312 -21.83 13.21 -0.43
C THR A 312 -21.37 13.74 0.92
N ARG A 313 -22.38 14.03 1.73
CA ARG A 313 -22.38 14.63 3.05
C ARG A 313 -21.85 13.63 4.08
N ILE A 314 -20.60 13.79 4.54
CA ILE A 314 -20.12 13.26 5.82
C ILE A 314 -19.47 14.43 6.57
N PRO A 315 -20.03 14.90 7.70
CA PRO A 315 -19.40 15.93 8.51
C PRO A 315 -18.22 15.29 9.25
N ASN A 316 -17.05 15.94 9.21
CA ASN A 316 -15.84 15.66 10.01
C ASN A 316 -14.66 14.91 9.35
N PHE A 317 -14.70 14.63 8.05
CA PHE A 317 -13.49 14.18 7.32
C PHE A 317 -13.58 14.56 5.85
N SER A 318 -12.93 15.66 5.44
CA SER A 318 -13.06 16.23 4.08
C SER A 318 -12.32 15.36 3.05
N PRO A 319 -13.01 14.59 2.18
CA PRO A 319 -12.39 13.67 1.22
C PRO A 319 -12.06 14.32 -0.14
N PHE A 320 -12.05 15.65 -0.25
CA PHE A 320 -12.03 16.33 -1.54
C PHE A 320 -11.03 17.48 -1.50
N GLN A 321 -9.78 17.25 -1.90
CA GLN A 321 -8.75 18.31 -1.81
C GLN A 321 -8.65 19.15 -3.10
N MET A 322 -8.54 18.61 -4.32
CA MET A 322 -8.52 19.50 -5.50
C MET A 322 -9.89 19.80 -6.09
N THR A 323 -10.88 18.94 -5.86
CA THR A 323 -12.28 19.36 -6.00
C THR A 323 -12.58 20.53 -5.06
N LYS A 324 -11.90 20.62 -3.91
CA LYS A 324 -11.97 21.80 -3.03
C LYS A 324 -11.24 22.99 -3.64
N THR A 325 -10.07 22.84 -4.27
CA THR A 325 -9.46 23.96 -5.04
C THR A 325 -10.42 24.47 -6.12
N ALA A 326 -10.96 23.59 -6.96
CA ALA A 326 -11.89 23.96 -8.03
C ALA A 326 -13.18 24.58 -7.46
N SER A 327 -13.72 24.03 -6.38
CA SER A 327 -14.90 24.56 -5.68
C SER A 327 -14.65 25.94 -5.07
N ILE A 328 -13.51 26.16 -4.42
CA ILE A 328 -13.13 27.48 -3.88
C ILE A 328 -13.06 28.49 -5.03
N LEU A 329 -12.38 28.14 -6.12
CA LEU A 329 -12.27 28.96 -7.31
C LEU A 329 -13.65 29.23 -7.97
N MET A 330 -14.53 28.23 -8.06
CA MET A 330 -15.87 28.39 -8.62
C MET A 330 -16.86 29.13 -7.70
N ASN A 331 -16.57 29.24 -6.41
CA ASN A 331 -17.43 29.95 -5.46
C ASN A 331 -16.95 31.40 -5.21
N ASP A 332 -15.78 31.78 -5.71
CA ASP A 332 -15.27 33.14 -5.58
C ASP A 332 -15.82 34.06 -6.69
N ALA A 333 -16.90 34.78 -6.36
CA ALA A 333 -17.56 35.70 -7.28
C ALA A 333 -16.64 36.86 -7.74
N GLN A 334 -15.64 37.25 -6.94
CA GLN A 334 -14.78 38.39 -7.27
C GLN A 334 -13.76 38.06 -8.34
N ILE A 335 -13.28 36.82 -8.38
CA ILE A 335 -12.38 36.37 -9.45
C ILE A 335 -13.16 36.19 -10.76
N GLN A 336 -14.41 35.72 -10.67
CA GLN A 336 -15.27 35.53 -11.84
C GLN A 336 -15.71 36.84 -12.51
N GLN A 337 -15.90 37.88 -11.69
CA GLN A 337 -16.30 39.21 -12.14
C GLN A 337 -15.09 40.16 -12.28
N SER A 338 -13.87 39.63 -12.30
CA SER A 338 -12.67 40.46 -12.44
C SER A 338 -12.58 41.02 -13.86
N ASP A 339 -12.46 42.34 -13.97
CA ASP A 339 -12.25 43.04 -15.24
C ASP A 339 -10.81 42.90 -15.78
N ASP A 340 -9.88 42.36 -14.98
CA ASP A 340 -8.50 42.12 -15.39
C ASP A 340 -8.40 40.80 -16.20
N PRO A 341 -8.10 40.86 -17.51
CA PRO A 341 -8.01 39.68 -18.35
C PRO A 341 -6.93 38.69 -17.90
N PHE A 342 -5.85 39.17 -17.26
CA PHE A 342 -4.78 38.30 -16.77
C PHE A 342 -5.18 37.54 -15.51
N VAL A 343 -5.97 38.16 -14.63
CA VAL A 343 -6.54 37.49 -13.45
C VAL A 343 -7.51 36.40 -13.91
N PHE A 344 -8.42 36.73 -14.83
CA PHE A 344 -9.38 35.76 -15.37
C PHE A 344 -8.69 34.60 -16.10
N GLN A 345 -7.65 34.88 -16.90
CA GLN A 345 -6.88 33.84 -17.58
C GLN A 345 -6.17 32.91 -16.58
N CYS A 346 -5.49 33.46 -15.57
CA CYS A 346 -4.79 32.67 -14.56
C CYS A 346 -5.77 31.81 -13.76
N TYR A 347 -6.90 32.39 -13.36
CA TYR A 347 -8.02 31.69 -12.74
C TYR A 347 -8.48 30.50 -13.56
N ARG A 348 -8.76 30.74 -14.85
CA ARG A 348 -9.29 29.70 -15.73
C ARG A 348 -8.31 28.56 -15.91
N ILE A 349 -7.02 28.87 -16.09
CA ILE A 349 -5.95 27.88 -16.19
C ILE A 349 -5.86 27.04 -14.91
N MET A 350 -5.90 27.66 -13.73
CA MET A 350 -5.87 26.92 -12.46
C MET A 350 -7.09 26.01 -12.28
N LEU A 351 -8.26 26.49 -12.70
CA LEU A 351 -9.50 25.73 -12.67
C LEU A 351 -9.45 24.53 -13.62
N ASP A 352 -9.05 24.76 -14.87
CA ASP A 352 -8.96 23.71 -15.89
C ASP A 352 -7.95 22.62 -15.47
N ARG A 353 -6.80 23.00 -14.90
CA ARG A 353 -5.82 22.04 -14.34
C ARG A 353 -6.41 21.22 -13.19
N SER A 354 -7.16 21.85 -12.29
CA SER A 354 -7.83 21.14 -11.18
C SER A 354 -8.88 20.16 -11.65
N MET A 355 -9.55 20.46 -12.76
CA MET A 355 -10.62 19.62 -13.31
C MET A 355 -10.10 18.49 -14.21
N HIS A 356 -8.97 18.69 -14.89
CA HIS A 356 -8.51 17.78 -15.94
C HIS A 356 -7.24 16.99 -15.59
N ASN A 357 -6.53 17.29 -14.49
CA ASN A 357 -5.34 16.51 -14.13
C ASN A 357 -5.72 15.12 -13.55
N ARG A 358 -5.79 14.11 -14.41
CA ARG A 358 -6.17 12.74 -14.04
C ARG A 358 -4.97 11.79 -14.11
N THR A 359 -4.13 11.80 -13.08
CA THR A 359 -3.13 10.73 -12.90
C THR A 359 -3.59 9.78 -11.80
N MET A 360 -3.80 8.52 -12.18
CA MET A 360 -4.20 7.47 -11.25
C MET A 360 -3.38 6.22 -11.47
N ASN A 361 -3.18 5.48 -10.39
CA ASN A 361 -2.63 4.14 -10.45
C ASN A 361 -3.77 3.16 -10.57
N HIS A 362 -3.52 2.09 -11.30
CA HIS A 362 -4.48 1.02 -11.48
C HIS A 362 -3.92 -0.29 -10.96
N VAL A 363 -4.74 -1.04 -10.22
CA VAL A 363 -4.44 -2.42 -9.85
C VAL A 363 -4.82 -3.30 -11.03
N LEU A 364 -3.83 -3.97 -11.64
CA LEU A 364 -3.97 -4.77 -12.88
C LEU A 364 -4.70 -4.07 -14.06
N HIS A 365 -4.77 -2.74 -14.08
CA HIS A 365 -5.65 -2.01 -15.00
C HIS A 365 -7.15 -2.34 -14.86
N VAL A 366 -7.56 -3.07 -13.81
CA VAL A 366 -8.95 -3.48 -13.55
C VAL A 366 -9.71 -2.38 -12.81
N PHE A 367 -9.10 -1.79 -11.78
CA PHE A 367 -9.70 -0.67 -11.06
C PHE A 367 -8.66 0.40 -10.70
N SER A 368 -9.08 1.65 -10.71
CA SER A 368 -8.27 2.77 -10.23
C SER A 368 -8.23 2.81 -8.70
N VAL A 369 -7.08 3.18 -8.14
CA VAL A 369 -6.87 3.27 -6.68
C VAL A 369 -7.54 4.53 -6.13
N THR A 370 -8.86 4.44 -5.96
CA THR A 370 -9.71 5.43 -5.28
C THR A 370 -10.31 4.79 -4.03
N ARG A 371 -10.65 5.58 -3.02
CA ARG A 371 -11.26 5.10 -1.77
C ARG A 371 -12.54 4.33 -2.05
N LYS A 372 -13.41 4.85 -2.93
CA LYS A 372 -14.63 4.16 -3.34
C LYS A 372 -14.34 2.78 -3.96
N ASN A 373 -13.34 2.69 -4.82
CA ASN A 373 -12.98 1.42 -5.45
C ASN A 373 -12.29 0.46 -4.46
N ILE A 374 -11.51 0.98 -3.51
CA ILE A 374 -10.92 0.19 -2.43
C ILE A 374 -12.02 -0.41 -1.55
N GLU A 375 -13.00 0.40 -1.14
CA GLU A 375 -14.16 -0.06 -0.35
C GLU A 375 -14.97 -1.11 -1.12
N LYS A 376 -15.19 -0.91 -2.42
CA LYS A 376 -15.80 -1.92 -3.30
C LYS A 376 -14.95 -3.19 -3.42
N ALA A 377 -13.63 -3.08 -3.49
CA ALA A 377 -12.72 -4.23 -3.57
C ALA A 377 -12.80 -5.08 -2.29
N PHE A 378 -12.83 -4.46 -1.11
CA PHE A 378 -13.05 -5.17 0.16
C PHE A 378 -14.45 -5.78 0.26
N PHE A 379 -15.47 -5.15 -0.30
CA PHE A 379 -16.81 -5.75 -0.38
C PHE A 379 -16.84 -6.99 -1.28
N VAL A 380 -16.25 -6.90 -2.49
CA VAL A 380 -16.10 -8.04 -3.40
C VAL A 380 -15.29 -9.15 -2.75
N HIS A 381 -14.24 -8.80 -2.01
CA HIS A 381 -13.44 -9.75 -1.23
C HIS A 381 -14.30 -10.57 -0.27
N SER A 382 -15.20 -9.94 0.49
CA SER A 382 -16.15 -10.65 1.36
C SER A 382 -17.08 -11.59 0.58
N LEU A 383 -17.58 -11.18 -0.59
CA LEU A 383 -18.42 -12.04 -1.44
C LEU A 383 -17.66 -13.26 -1.95
N VAL A 384 -16.40 -13.10 -2.38
CA VAL A 384 -15.59 -14.22 -2.85
C VAL A 384 -15.37 -15.24 -1.73
N ILE A 385 -15.13 -14.80 -0.49
CA ILE A 385 -15.02 -15.73 0.66
C ILE A 385 -16.28 -16.57 0.82
N ILE A 386 -17.46 -15.94 0.78
CA ILE A 386 -18.74 -16.65 0.90
C ILE A 386 -18.87 -17.69 -0.20
N VAL A 387 -18.53 -17.33 -1.45
CA VAL A 387 -18.55 -18.28 -2.57
C VAL A 387 -17.56 -19.43 -2.35
N MET A 388 -16.35 -19.14 -1.87
CA MET A 388 -15.35 -20.18 -1.58
C MET A 388 -15.83 -21.16 -0.50
N VAL A 389 -16.50 -20.66 0.55
CA VAL A 389 -17.11 -21.50 1.61
C VAL A 389 -18.22 -22.38 1.02
N ILE A 390 -19.15 -21.81 0.26
CA ILE A 390 -20.24 -22.58 -0.36
C ILE A 390 -19.70 -23.68 -1.30
N VAL A 391 -18.68 -23.35 -2.10
CA VAL A 391 -18.04 -24.33 -2.99
C VAL A 391 -17.37 -25.44 -2.20
N HIS A 392 -16.73 -25.11 -1.08
CA HIS A 392 -16.11 -26.09 -0.20
C HIS A 392 -17.15 -27.05 0.41
N ASP A 393 -18.22 -26.51 0.99
CA ASP A 393 -19.32 -27.30 1.55
C ASP A 393 -19.96 -28.22 0.52
N PHE A 394 -20.16 -27.70 -0.70
CA PHE A 394 -20.69 -28.48 -1.81
C PHE A 394 -19.74 -29.63 -2.20
N GLN A 395 -18.43 -29.38 -2.26
CA GLN A 395 -17.42 -30.41 -2.54
C GLN A 395 -17.39 -31.49 -1.47
N GLN A 396 -17.43 -31.11 -0.18
CA GLN A 396 -17.50 -32.08 0.92
C GLN A 396 -18.79 -32.91 0.85
N GLY A 397 -19.93 -32.26 0.62
CA GLY A 397 -21.22 -32.94 0.47
C GLY A 397 -21.23 -33.96 -0.67
N LEU A 398 -20.64 -33.61 -1.82
CA LEU A 398 -20.46 -34.55 -2.93
C LEU A 398 -19.56 -35.73 -2.56
N GLN A 399 -18.43 -35.48 -1.92
CA GLN A 399 -17.51 -36.56 -1.50
C GLN A 399 -18.19 -37.53 -0.53
N VAL A 400 -18.96 -37.03 0.43
CA VAL A 400 -19.74 -37.86 1.36
C VAL A 400 -20.82 -38.65 0.62
N GLY A 401 -21.57 -37.99 -0.26
CA GLY A 401 -22.63 -38.63 -1.06
C GLY A 401 -22.09 -39.75 -1.96
N PHE A 402 -21.02 -39.48 -2.71
CA PHE A 402 -20.37 -40.50 -3.54
C PHE A 402 -19.72 -41.60 -2.71
N GLY A 403 -19.14 -41.28 -1.55
CA GLY A 403 -18.59 -42.28 -0.63
C GLY A 403 -19.66 -43.23 -0.08
N GLN A 404 -20.85 -42.71 0.24
CA GLN A 404 -21.99 -43.55 0.64
C GLN A 404 -22.50 -44.40 -0.53
N LEU A 405 -22.56 -43.83 -1.74
CA LEU A 405 -23.01 -44.54 -2.94
C LEU A 405 -22.01 -45.66 -3.33
N ALA A 406 -20.71 -45.41 -3.21
CA ALA A 406 -19.67 -46.40 -3.40
C ALA A 406 -19.80 -47.55 -2.39
N LYS A 407 -20.03 -47.24 -1.10
CA LYS A 407 -20.30 -48.26 -0.07
C LYS A 407 -21.55 -49.08 -0.40
N PHE A 408 -22.61 -48.45 -0.89
CA PHE A 408 -23.83 -49.12 -1.31
C PHE A 408 -23.60 -50.07 -2.51
N VAL A 409 -22.86 -49.62 -3.53
CA VAL A 409 -22.50 -50.46 -4.69
C VAL A 409 -21.62 -51.65 -4.28
N THR A 410 -20.68 -51.48 -3.35
CA THR A 410 -19.86 -52.59 -2.82
C THR A 410 -20.62 -53.56 -1.91
N LEU A 411 -21.79 -53.17 -1.41
CA LEU A 411 -22.68 -54.00 -0.61
C LEU A 411 -23.67 -54.80 -1.46
N ILE A 412 -23.78 -54.53 -2.76
CA ILE A 412 -24.50 -55.38 -3.71
C ILE A 412 -23.64 -56.63 -3.90
N PRO A 413 -24.04 -57.81 -3.39
CA PRO A 413 -23.27 -59.02 -3.60
C PRO A 413 -23.19 -59.26 -5.10
N HIS A 414 -22.03 -59.73 -5.59
CA HIS A 414 -21.90 -60.26 -6.94
C HIS A 414 -22.97 -61.33 -7.16
N ALA A 415 -24.11 -60.93 -7.73
CA ALA A 415 -25.08 -61.82 -8.30
C ALA A 415 -24.42 -62.36 -9.57
N ASN A 416 -23.84 -63.56 -9.42
CA ASN A 416 -23.44 -64.40 -10.54
C ASN A 416 -24.63 -64.69 -11.45
#